data_AF-A0A935AUI6-F1
#
_entry.id   AF-A0A935AUI6-F1
#
_cell.length_a   1.000
_cell.length_b   1.000
_cell.length_c   1.000
_cell.angle_alpha   90.00
_cell.angle_beta   90.00
_cell.angle_gamma   90.00
#
_symmetry.space_group_name_H-M   'P 1'
#
loop_
_entity.id
_entity.type
_entity.pdbx_description
1 polymer ?
#
loop_
_entity_poly.entity_id
_entity_poly.type
_entity_poly.pdbx_seq_one_letter_code
_entity_poly.pdbx_strand_id
1 'polypeptide(L)' 'MKGRSGILMHVANDARKELRGCIAPVFSSGGNGKGQHSRLALGYIIENLMRSDDKEHFIDIKSKK' A
#
# COMPACT_ATOMS: atom_id res chain seq x y z
N MET A 1 -7.82 -14.06 -10.11
CA MET A 1 -8.89 -13.04 -10.28
C MET A 1 -8.91 -12.59 -11.73
N LYS A 2 -9.95 -12.98 -12.47
CA LYS A 2 -10.26 -12.46 -13.81
C LYS A 2 -11.12 -11.19 -13.64
N GLY A 3 -10.91 -10.15 -14.46
CA GLY A 3 -11.78 -8.96 -14.51
C GLY A 3 -11.44 -7.79 -13.57
N ARG A 4 -10.22 -7.69 -13.04
CA ARG A 4 -9.79 -6.53 -12.23
C ARG A 4 -9.16 -5.45 -13.11
N SER A 5 -9.59 -4.21 -12.93
CA SER A 5 -9.11 -3.01 -13.67
C SER A 5 -7.94 -2.30 -12.99
N GLY A 6 -7.57 -2.67 -11.76
CA GLY A 6 -6.50 -2.02 -11.00
C GLY A 6 -5.99 -2.84 -9.82
N ILE A 7 -5.10 -2.22 -9.04
CA ILE A 7 -4.55 -2.77 -7.80
C ILE A 7 -5.15 -1.98 -6.62
N LEU A 8 -5.77 -2.68 -5.67
CA LEU A 8 -6.26 -2.06 -4.45
C LEU A 8 -5.11 -1.89 -3.45
N MET A 9 -5.04 -0.70 -2.84
CA MET A 9 -4.22 -0.44 -1.66
C MET A 9 -5.10 -0.42 -0.41
N HIS A 10 -4.85 -1.30 0.56
CA HIS A 10 -5.61 -1.35 1.81
C HIS A 10 -4.73 -1.72 3.01
N VAL A 11 -5.28 -1.61 4.22
CA VAL A 11 -4.56 -2.02 5.44
C VAL A 11 -4.38 -3.55 5.46
N ALA A 12 -3.16 -4.00 5.70
CA ALA A 12 -2.81 -5.40 5.95
C ALA A 12 -1.39 -5.47 6.53
N ASN A 13 -1.12 -6.45 7.39
CA ASN A 13 0.19 -6.66 8.00
C ASN A 13 0.80 -8.04 7.65
N ASP A 14 0.02 -8.93 7.03
CA ASP A 14 0.42 -10.23 6.50
C ASP A 14 -0.02 -10.36 5.04
N ALA A 15 0.93 -10.16 4.12
CA ALA A 15 0.67 -10.19 2.69
C ALA A 15 0.06 -11.52 2.21
N ARG A 16 0.50 -12.65 2.78
CA ARG A 16 0.03 -13.98 2.36
C ARG A 16 -1.40 -14.24 2.80
N LYS A 17 -1.79 -13.76 3.99
CA LYS A 17 -3.14 -13.97 4.54
C LYS A 17 -4.15 -12.96 4.04
N GLU A 18 -3.74 -11.70 3.88
CA GLU A 18 -4.67 -10.57 3.76
C GLU A 18 -4.72 -9.98 2.34
N LEU A 19 -3.60 -9.86 1.63
CA LEU A 19 -3.54 -9.05 0.41
C LEU A 19 -4.13 -9.74 -0.82
N ARG A 20 -3.88 -11.05 -1.01
CA ARG A 20 -4.48 -11.86 -2.10
C ARG A 20 -4.37 -11.22 -3.50
N GLY A 21 -3.30 -10.45 -3.76
CA GLY A 21 -3.08 -9.71 -5.01
C GLY A 21 -3.28 -8.19 -4.94
N CYS A 22 -3.62 -7.66 -3.75
CA CYS A 22 -3.61 -6.25 -3.40
C CYS A 22 -2.24 -5.83 -2.82
N ILE A 23 -2.08 -4.56 -2.46
CA ILE A 23 -0.90 -4.03 -1.76
C ILE A 23 -1.30 -3.35 -0.46
N ALA A 24 -0.38 -3.28 0.51
CA ALA A 24 -0.55 -2.53 1.74
C ALA A 24 0.67 -1.64 2.01
N PRO A 25 0.46 -0.38 2.42
CA PRO A 25 1.52 0.44 2.97
C PRO A 25 1.79 -0.01 4.41
N VAL A 26 3.06 -0.02 4.81
CA VAL A 26 3.51 -0.32 6.18
C VAL A 26 4.66 0.61 6.53
N PHE A 27 4.79 0.98 7.80
CA PHE A 27 5.94 1.78 8.25
C PHE A 27 7.18 0.93 8.50
N SER A 28 6.99 -0.35 8.81
CA SER A 28 8.08 -1.28 9.04
C SER A 28 7.79 -2.60 8.33
N SER A 29 8.79 -3.11 7.61
CA SER A 29 8.75 -4.40 6.93
C SER A 29 9.51 -5.44 7.77
N GLY A 30 8.82 -6.50 8.15
CA GLY A 30 9.33 -7.59 8.99
C GLY A 30 9.63 -8.86 8.21
N GLY A 31 10.19 -8.74 6.99
CA GLY A 31 10.55 -9.87 6.12
C GLY A 31 9.35 -10.75 5.70
N ASN A 32 9.54 -11.65 4.73
CA ASN A 32 8.53 -12.67 4.35
C ASN A 32 7.10 -12.15 4.12
N GLY A 33 6.95 -10.91 3.64
CA GLY A 33 5.64 -10.27 3.43
C GLY A 33 4.91 -9.89 4.72
N LYS A 34 5.62 -9.70 5.83
CA LYS A 34 5.09 -9.12 7.07
C LYS A 34 5.42 -7.64 7.16
N GLY A 35 4.52 -6.87 7.75
CA GLY A 35 4.79 -5.48 8.10
C GLY A 35 3.99 -5.03 9.30
N GLN A 36 4.18 -3.78 9.71
CA GLN A 36 3.53 -3.19 10.88
C GLN A 36 2.98 -1.79 10.59
N HIS A 37 1.98 -1.41 11.39
CA HIS A 37 1.35 -0.09 11.37
C HIS A 37 0.68 0.31 10.04
N SER A 38 0.14 -0.65 9.29
CA SER A 38 -0.50 -0.38 7.99
C SER A 38 -1.66 0.61 8.04
N ARG A 39 -2.45 0.61 9.13
CA ARG A 39 -3.53 1.59 9.34
C ARG A 39 -3.00 3.02 9.44
N LEU A 40 -1.91 3.22 10.19
CA LEU A 40 -1.29 4.53 10.30
C LEU A 40 -0.66 4.94 8.96
N ALA A 41 0.06 4.01 8.30
CA ALA A 41 0.71 4.28 7.02
C ALA A 41 -0.30 4.69 5.93
N LEU A 42 -1.44 3.99 5.83
CA LEU A 42 -2.51 4.37 4.91
C LEU A 42 -3.12 5.74 5.27
N GLY A 43 -3.31 6.02 6.56
CA GLY A 43 -3.78 7.32 7.03
C GLY A 43 -2.88 8.47 6.58
N TYR A 44 -1.56 8.31 6.69
CA TYR A 44 -0.59 9.30 6.19
C TYR A 44 -0.71 9.52 4.68
N ILE A 45 -0.87 8.46 3.89
CA ILE A 45 -1.05 8.59 2.44
C ILE A 45 -2.31 9.40 2.14
N ILE A 46 -3.44 9.04 2.74
CA ILE A 46 -4.72 9.74 2.54
C ILE A 46 -4.57 11.21 2.93
N GLU A 47 -3.96 11.52 4.07
CA GLU A 47 -3.75 12.90 4.50
C GLU A 47 -2.92 13.71 3.50
N ASN A 48 -1.84 13.13 2.95
CA ASN A 48 -1.02 13.80 1.93
C ASN A 48 -1.79 14.01 0.62
N LEU A 49 -2.61 13.03 0.20
CA LEU A 49 -3.46 13.18 -0.98
C LEU A 49 -4.49 14.28 -0.79
N MET A 50 -5.13 14.36 0.38
CA MET A 50 -6.13 15.39 0.69
C MET A 50 -5.52 16.80 0.75
N ARG A 51 -4.22 16.92 1.04
CA ARG A 51 -3.49 18.19 1.09
C ARG A 51 -2.86 18.57 -0.24
N SER A 52 -2.79 17.66 -1.20
CA SER A 52 -2.20 17.94 -2.51
C SER A 52 -3.23 18.63 -3.40
N ASP A 53 -2.76 19.62 -4.17
CA ASP A 53 -3.54 20.32 -5.20
C ASP A 53 -3.39 19.66 -6.59
N ASP A 54 -2.61 18.58 -6.67
CA ASP A 54 -2.36 17.88 -7.92
C ASP A 54 -3.58 17.05 -8.33
N LYS A 55 -3.86 17.03 -9.64
CA LYS A 55 -4.98 16.26 -10.21
C LYS A 55 -4.72 14.76 -10.23
N GLU A 56 -3.46 14.35 -10.26
CA GLU A 56 -3.04 12.96 -10.40
C GLU A 56 -1.86 12.67 -9.46
N HIS A 57 -1.85 11.47 -8.89
CA HIS A 57 -0.80 10.99 -8.00
C HIS A 57 -0.30 9.63 -8.47
N PHE A 58 1.00 9.40 -8.33
CA PHE A 58 1.64 8.18 -8.79
C PHE A 58 2.43 7.54 -7.65
N ILE A 59 2.48 6.21 -7.64
CA ILE A 59 3.32 5.43 -6.73
C ILE A 59 4.47 4.83 -7.54
N ASP A 60 5.69 5.23 -7.19
CA ASP A 60 6.91 4.64 -7.73
C ASP A 60 7.35 3.42 -6.91
N ILE A 61 7.36 2.25 -7.53
CA ILE A 61 7.90 1.02 -6.91
C ILE A 61 9.32 0.81 -7.43
N LYS A 62 10.32 1.02 -6.57
CA LYS A 62 11.73 0.86 -6.90
C LYS A 62 12.30 -0.36 -6.18
N SER A 63 13.00 -1.23 -6.92
CA SER A 63 13.85 -2.27 -6.32
C SER A 63 15.27 -1.75 -6.23
N LYS A 64 15.95 -1.96 -5.11
CA LYS A 64 17.42 -1.89 -5.11
C LYS A 64 17.93 -3.12 -5.88
N LYS A 65 18.79 -2.89 -6.88
CA LYS A 65 19.63 -3.95 -7.47
C LYS A 65 20.65 -4.40 -6.44
#